data_AF-A0A9W9C0A5-F1
#
_entry.id   AF-A0A9W9C0A5-F1
#
_cell.length_a   1.000
_cell.length_b   1.000
_cell.length_c   1.000
_cell.angle_alpha   90.00
_cell.angle_beta   90.00
_cell.angle_gamma   90.00
#
_symmetry.space_group_name_H-M   'P 1'
#
loop_
_entity.id
_entity.type
_entity.pdbx_description
1 polymer ?
#
loop_
_entity_poly.entity_id
_entity_poly.type
_entity_poly.pdbx_seq_one_letter_code
_entity_poly.pdbx_strand_id
1 'polypeptide(L)'
;MSHTDCCGMHLTSDFLFRLGDSFQSLFALNAVKQLYSRQDFSSSLGYLRMRHAADPRDKVYGVLALAPSQYAGLLRADYGASVEQVYEQLALLLINRTKWLDILSHVAPNQPRNLNVPSWVPDWTVEMGKEYSSDWTERFKMITKYDACGSWTTTDHDHTSGVLCVKGLIVDTIGTLSIRRLGSYKKTQAYRNQLLDEMFEIANPVATEYYHKYHGQRQSKKEAFWLTMCGGYQDMTRHRPEAISEPHIDNYEPFEEWEAWFRGPRTSYEFHNDRSRSVADSITSVSKGRAFGRTAELGLFGWMPKNSVTGDLVTILTGGTMPIVLRLHNGHYSVVGDAYVHGVMDGEAIPPSASLEYLELR
;
A
#
# COMPACT_ATOMS: atom_id res chain seq x y z
N MET A 1 -1.30 33.43 -53.54
CA MET A 1 -1.47 32.04 -53.07
C MET A 1 -0.13 31.58 -52.50
N SER A 2 -0.02 31.51 -51.18
CA SER A 2 0.96 30.67 -50.48
C SER A 2 0.33 30.24 -49.16
N HIS A 3 -0.04 28.97 -49.10
CA HIS A 3 -0.43 28.26 -47.91
C HIS A 3 0.77 28.15 -46.98
N THR A 4 0.69 28.71 -45.77
CA THR A 4 1.42 28.26 -44.57
C THR A 4 0.86 29.06 -43.40
N ASP A 5 -0.07 28.49 -42.63
CA ASP A 5 -0.35 28.80 -41.21
C ASP A 5 -1.61 28.04 -40.72
N CYS A 6 -1.58 26.70 -40.72
CA CYS A 6 -2.69 25.90 -40.18
C CYS A 6 -2.28 24.84 -39.14
N CYS A 7 -1.01 24.78 -38.71
CA CYS A 7 -0.54 23.75 -37.77
C CYS A 7 0.30 24.31 -36.61
N GLY A 8 -0.02 25.50 -36.12
CA GLY A 8 0.50 26.02 -34.86
C GLY A 8 -0.40 25.66 -33.69
N MET A 9 -0.68 24.37 -33.42
CA MET A 9 -1.21 24.00 -32.11
C MET A 9 -0.10 24.24 -31.09
N HIS A 10 -0.12 25.41 -30.45
CA HIS A 10 0.58 25.60 -29.20
C HIS A 10 -0.04 24.63 -28.19
N LEU A 11 0.57 23.47 -28.03
CA LEU A 11 0.28 22.51 -26.98
C LEU A 11 0.51 23.23 -25.64
N THR A 12 -0.56 23.78 -25.08
CA THR A 12 -0.50 24.40 -23.76
C THR A 12 -0.21 23.29 -22.74
N SER A 13 0.46 23.63 -21.63
CA SER A 13 0.69 22.66 -20.57
C SER A 13 -0.63 22.05 -20.07
N ASP A 14 -1.73 22.81 -20.14
CA ASP A 14 -3.08 22.35 -19.78
C ASP A 14 -3.61 21.30 -20.76
N PHE A 15 -3.34 21.43 -22.06
CA PHE A 15 -3.71 20.41 -23.05
C PHE A 15 -2.87 19.14 -22.87
N LEU A 16 -1.56 19.26 -22.70
CA LEU A 16 -0.68 18.09 -22.45
C LEU A 16 -1.03 17.40 -21.12
N PHE A 17 -1.40 18.16 -20.10
CA PHE A 17 -1.89 17.62 -18.83
C PHE A 17 -3.20 16.85 -19.00
N ARG A 18 -4.21 17.43 -19.69
CA ARG A 18 -5.49 16.76 -19.99
C ARG A 18 -5.32 15.54 -20.90
N LEU A 19 -4.38 15.58 -21.84
CA LEU A 19 -4.04 14.45 -22.69
C LEU A 19 -3.40 13.34 -21.86
N GLY A 20 -2.49 13.68 -20.94
CA GLY A 20 -1.89 12.77 -19.96
C GLY A 20 -2.93 12.08 -19.08
N ASP A 21 -3.88 12.83 -18.53
CA ASP A 21 -5.00 12.30 -17.73
C ASP A 21 -5.90 11.36 -18.56
N SER A 22 -6.13 11.70 -19.83
CA SER A 22 -6.92 10.86 -20.75
C SER A 22 -6.18 9.58 -21.14
N PHE A 23 -4.86 9.64 -21.33
CA PHE A 23 -4.04 8.45 -21.55
C PHE A 23 -3.93 7.58 -20.30
N GLN A 24 -3.83 8.16 -19.09
CA GLN A 24 -3.91 7.39 -17.84
C GLN A 24 -5.20 6.57 -17.77
N SER A 25 -6.32 7.11 -18.25
CA SER A 25 -7.60 6.40 -18.33
C SER A 25 -7.52 5.18 -19.25
N LEU A 26 -6.90 5.33 -20.43
CA LEU A 26 -6.70 4.23 -21.38
C LEU A 26 -5.68 3.20 -20.88
N PHE A 27 -4.61 3.64 -20.22
CA PHE A 27 -3.62 2.76 -19.60
C PHE A 27 -4.20 1.98 -18.43
N ALA A 28 -5.07 2.57 -17.61
CA ALA A 28 -5.77 1.86 -16.55
C ALA A 28 -6.72 0.79 -17.11
N LEU A 29 -7.50 1.11 -18.14
CA LEU A 29 -8.37 0.14 -18.81
C LEU A 29 -7.57 -0.96 -19.52
N ASN A 30 -6.46 -0.59 -20.17
CA ASN A 30 -5.57 -1.56 -20.79
C ASN A 30 -4.84 -2.41 -19.75
N ALA A 31 -4.45 -1.85 -18.60
CA ALA A 31 -3.91 -2.61 -17.47
C ALA A 31 -4.96 -3.60 -16.98
N VAL A 32 -6.17 -3.17 -16.65
CA VAL A 32 -7.29 -4.07 -16.28
C VAL A 32 -7.52 -5.18 -17.33
N LYS A 33 -7.38 -4.87 -18.63
CA LYS A 33 -7.47 -5.84 -19.74
C LYS A 33 -6.19 -6.64 -20.04
N GLN A 34 -5.02 -6.29 -19.54
CA GLN A 34 -3.79 -7.06 -19.73
C GLN A 34 -3.47 -7.92 -18.50
N LEU A 35 -4.11 -7.64 -17.37
CA LEU A 35 -3.96 -8.32 -16.08
C LEU A 35 -4.65 -9.70 -16.01
N TYR A 36 -5.17 -10.22 -17.13
CA TYR A 36 -5.88 -11.50 -17.23
C TYR A 36 -5.08 -12.76 -16.83
N SER A 37 -3.75 -12.69 -16.69
CA SER A 37 -2.94 -13.89 -16.47
C SER A 37 -2.60 -14.20 -15.01
N ARG A 38 -2.65 -13.23 -14.08
CA ARG A 38 -2.22 -13.46 -12.67
C ARG A 38 -2.81 -12.56 -11.56
N GLN A 39 -3.73 -11.61 -11.81
CA GLN A 39 -4.23 -10.73 -10.73
C GLN A 39 -5.70 -10.96 -10.33
N ASP A 40 -5.93 -10.86 -9.01
CA ASP A 40 -7.23 -10.92 -8.33
C ASP A 40 -8.07 -9.65 -8.57
N PHE A 41 -9.39 -9.77 -8.52
CA PHE A 41 -10.36 -8.69 -8.74
C PHE A 41 -10.11 -7.45 -7.86
N SER A 42 -9.51 -7.65 -6.68
CA SER A 42 -9.13 -6.57 -5.76
C SER A 42 -8.25 -5.51 -6.44
N SER A 43 -7.24 -5.91 -7.22
CA SER A 43 -6.36 -4.97 -7.92
C SER A 43 -7.14 -4.04 -8.87
N SER A 44 -8.13 -4.57 -9.59
CA SER A 44 -8.98 -3.79 -10.51
C SER A 44 -9.80 -2.72 -9.76
N LEU A 45 -10.26 -3.01 -8.54
CA LEU A 45 -10.90 -2.00 -7.68
C LEU A 45 -9.93 -0.86 -7.33
N GLY A 46 -8.63 -1.15 -7.24
CA GLY A 46 -7.59 -0.15 -7.00
C GLY A 46 -7.46 0.86 -8.14
N TYR A 47 -7.40 0.37 -9.38
CA TYR A 47 -7.34 1.20 -10.60
C TYR A 47 -8.58 2.09 -10.76
N LEU A 48 -9.76 1.55 -10.42
CA LEU A 48 -11.03 2.23 -10.69
C LEU A 48 -11.53 3.06 -9.49
N ARG A 49 -10.89 2.96 -8.32
CA ARG A 49 -11.16 3.79 -7.14
C ARG A 49 -11.13 5.29 -7.43
N MET A 50 -10.20 5.72 -8.28
CA MET A 50 -9.98 7.13 -8.65
C MET A 50 -11.04 7.69 -9.61
N ARG A 51 -11.93 6.84 -10.14
CA ARG A 51 -12.94 7.28 -11.10
C ARG A 51 -14.14 7.87 -10.35
N HIS A 52 -14.67 8.95 -10.90
CA HIS A 52 -15.96 9.47 -10.47
C HIS A 52 -17.06 8.54 -11.00
N ALA A 53 -18.09 8.36 -10.17
CA ALA A 53 -19.31 7.65 -10.52
C ALA A 53 -20.48 8.51 -10.05
N ALA A 54 -21.50 8.68 -10.89
CA ALA A 54 -22.69 9.44 -10.53
C ALA A 54 -23.47 8.74 -9.41
N ASP A 55 -23.60 7.42 -9.52
CA ASP A 55 -24.02 6.55 -8.43
C ASP A 55 -22.79 5.87 -7.80
N PRO A 56 -22.54 6.04 -6.49
CA PRO A 56 -21.43 5.37 -5.80
C PRO A 56 -21.37 3.85 -5.98
N ARG A 57 -22.51 3.17 -6.20
CA ARG A 57 -22.59 1.72 -6.41
C ARG A 57 -21.96 1.30 -7.74
N ASP A 58 -21.90 2.18 -8.73
CA ASP A 58 -21.28 1.91 -10.03
C ASP A 58 -19.76 1.76 -9.94
N LYS A 59 -19.13 2.24 -8.85
CA LYS A 59 -17.73 1.91 -8.53
C LYS A 59 -17.51 0.43 -8.28
N VAL A 60 -18.56 -0.33 -7.99
CA VAL A 60 -18.53 -1.78 -7.81
C VAL A 60 -19.09 -2.47 -9.06
N TYR A 61 -20.31 -2.12 -9.46
CA TYR A 61 -20.98 -2.78 -10.59
C TYR A 61 -20.25 -2.59 -11.92
N GLY A 62 -19.69 -1.40 -12.16
CA GLY A 62 -18.89 -1.14 -13.35
C GLY A 62 -17.60 -1.96 -13.41
N VAL A 63 -16.95 -2.18 -12.26
CA VAL A 63 -15.71 -2.99 -12.17
C VAL A 63 -16.01 -4.47 -12.34
N LEU A 64 -17.10 -4.96 -11.74
CA LEU A 64 -17.56 -6.35 -11.90
C LEU A 64 -17.86 -6.71 -13.35
N ALA A 65 -18.40 -5.78 -14.14
CA ALA A 65 -18.64 -5.98 -15.57
C ALA A 65 -17.33 -6.15 -16.38
N LEU A 66 -16.19 -5.68 -15.84
CA LEU A 66 -14.87 -5.81 -16.45
C LEU A 66 -14.05 -6.96 -15.85
N ALA A 67 -14.56 -7.60 -14.79
CA ALA A 67 -13.85 -8.65 -14.08
C ALA A 67 -13.67 -9.90 -14.94
N PRO A 68 -12.61 -10.70 -14.69
CA PRO A 68 -12.47 -12.03 -15.27
C PRO A 68 -13.73 -12.88 -15.03
N SER A 69 -14.01 -13.83 -15.94
CA SER A 69 -15.20 -14.70 -15.88
C SER A 69 -15.33 -15.45 -14.55
N GLN A 70 -14.22 -15.70 -13.86
CA GLN A 70 -14.21 -16.28 -12.52
C GLN A 70 -14.87 -15.40 -11.45
N TYR A 71 -15.21 -14.13 -11.70
CA TYR A 71 -16.01 -13.28 -10.80
C TYR A 71 -17.38 -12.95 -11.38
N ALA A 72 -17.75 -13.56 -12.52
CA ALA A 72 -19.06 -13.35 -13.12
C ALA A 72 -20.16 -13.76 -12.14
N GLY A 73 -21.13 -12.87 -11.93
CA GLY A 73 -22.23 -13.10 -11.00
C GLY A 73 -21.85 -13.11 -9.52
N LEU A 74 -20.63 -12.68 -9.16
CA LEU A 74 -20.22 -12.53 -7.75
C LEU A 74 -21.23 -11.69 -6.98
N LEU A 75 -21.61 -10.56 -7.55
CA LEU A 75 -22.61 -9.65 -7.03
C LEU A 75 -23.48 -9.15 -8.18
N ARG A 76 -24.81 -9.21 -8.01
CA ARG A 76 -25.76 -8.66 -8.99
C ARG A 76 -26.07 -7.21 -8.67
N ALA A 77 -26.26 -6.40 -9.70
CA ALA A 77 -26.64 -5.00 -9.51
C ALA A 77 -28.02 -4.92 -8.85
N ASP A 78 -28.06 -4.30 -7.68
CA ASP A 78 -29.28 -4.04 -6.91
C ASP A 78 -29.27 -2.58 -6.44
N TYR A 79 -29.93 -1.72 -7.23
CA TYR A 79 -30.07 -0.30 -6.90
C TYR A 79 -31.16 -0.04 -5.85
N GLY A 80 -31.81 -1.08 -5.31
CA GLY A 80 -32.66 -0.99 -4.12
C GLY A 80 -31.86 -0.99 -2.82
N ALA A 81 -30.65 -1.55 -2.81
CA ALA A 81 -29.76 -1.57 -1.65
C ALA A 81 -29.03 -0.23 -1.44
N SER A 82 -28.72 0.09 -0.17
CA SER A 82 -27.85 1.22 0.19
C SER A 82 -26.41 1.01 -0.28
N VAL A 83 -25.63 2.09 -0.38
CA VAL A 83 -24.22 2.03 -0.80
C VAL A 83 -23.41 1.19 0.20
N GLU A 84 -23.68 1.38 1.49
CA GLU A 84 -23.09 0.66 2.61
C GLU A 84 -23.28 -0.85 2.48
N GLN A 85 -24.51 -1.29 2.22
CA GLN A 85 -24.85 -2.71 2.02
C GLN A 85 -24.11 -3.30 0.82
N VAL A 86 -24.05 -2.58 -0.30
CA VAL A 86 -23.36 -3.05 -1.52
C VAL A 86 -21.86 -3.22 -1.26
N TYR A 87 -21.23 -2.28 -0.54
CA TYR A 87 -19.80 -2.32 -0.26
C TYR A 87 -19.44 -3.41 0.75
N GLU A 88 -20.22 -3.54 1.83
CA GLU A 88 -20.04 -4.62 2.82
C GLU A 88 -20.25 -6.00 2.17
N GLN A 89 -21.31 -6.15 1.38
CA GLN A 89 -21.60 -7.40 0.69
C GLN A 89 -20.49 -7.78 -0.30
N LEU A 90 -19.96 -6.83 -1.07
CA LEU A 90 -18.82 -7.10 -1.95
C LEU A 90 -17.59 -7.57 -1.15
N ALA A 91 -17.25 -6.87 -0.07
CA ALA A 91 -16.08 -7.20 0.74
C ALA A 91 -16.19 -8.63 1.30
N LEU A 92 -17.34 -9.00 1.86
CA LEU A 92 -17.59 -10.36 2.36
C LEU A 92 -17.53 -11.41 1.24
N LEU A 93 -18.13 -11.13 0.08
CA LEU A 93 -18.11 -12.04 -1.06
C LEU A 93 -16.68 -12.29 -1.57
N LEU A 94 -15.83 -11.26 -1.59
CA LEU A 94 -14.42 -11.38 -1.97
C LEU A 94 -13.63 -12.18 -0.94
N ILE A 95 -13.77 -11.86 0.35
CA ILE A 95 -13.11 -12.61 1.43
C ILE A 95 -13.50 -14.08 1.38
N ASN A 96 -14.80 -14.37 1.26
CA ASN A 96 -15.30 -15.74 1.24
C ASN A 96 -14.86 -16.52 -0.02
N ARG A 97 -14.75 -15.84 -1.17
CA ARG A 97 -14.36 -16.48 -2.43
C ARG A 97 -12.87 -16.69 -2.56
N THR A 98 -12.08 -15.68 -2.22
CA THR A 98 -10.63 -15.68 -2.43
C THR A 98 -9.90 -16.31 -1.24
N LYS A 99 -10.50 -16.25 -0.04
CA LYS A 99 -9.86 -16.55 1.26
C LYS A 99 -8.69 -15.63 1.60
N TRP A 100 -8.54 -14.55 0.84
CA TRP A 100 -7.55 -13.50 1.04
C TRP A 100 -8.22 -12.25 1.61
N LEU A 101 -7.45 -11.50 2.39
CA LEU A 101 -7.84 -10.25 3.04
C LEU A 101 -7.27 -9.02 2.34
N ASP A 102 -6.84 -9.15 1.08
CA ASP A 102 -6.29 -8.05 0.27
C ASP A 102 -7.24 -6.86 0.17
N ILE A 103 -8.55 -7.09 0.32
CA ILE A 103 -9.58 -6.05 0.38
C ILE A 103 -9.31 -5.05 1.51
N LEU A 104 -8.69 -5.46 2.62
CA LEU A 104 -8.34 -4.57 3.74
C LEU A 104 -7.31 -3.52 3.34
N SER A 105 -6.45 -3.81 2.36
CA SER A 105 -5.50 -2.85 1.79
C SER A 105 -6.16 -1.77 0.94
N HIS A 106 -7.47 -1.90 0.65
CA HIS A 106 -8.28 -0.84 0.04
C HIS A 106 -8.85 0.16 1.05
N VAL A 107 -8.74 -0.11 2.37
CA VAL A 107 -9.14 0.82 3.42
C VAL A 107 -8.23 2.04 3.37
N ALA A 108 -8.80 3.20 3.10
CA ALA A 108 -8.07 4.43 2.85
C ALA A 108 -7.46 5.00 4.15
N PRO A 109 -6.13 5.08 4.30
CA PRO A 109 -5.50 5.46 5.58
C PRO A 109 -5.50 6.97 5.87
N ASN A 110 -6.27 7.79 5.14
CA ASN A 110 -6.00 9.24 5.06
C ASN A 110 -7.21 10.14 4.76
N GLN A 111 -8.44 9.67 4.91
CA GLN A 111 -9.60 10.53 4.69
C GLN A 111 -10.71 10.17 5.68
N PRO A 112 -11.49 11.16 6.14
CA PRO A 112 -12.74 10.86 6.81
C PRO A 112 -13.58 9.99 5.86
N ARG A 113 -14.17 8.95 6.42
CA ARG A 113 -15.09 8.09 5.71
C ARG A 113 -16.37 8.89 5.45
N ASN A 114 -16.93 8.78 4.26
CA ASN A 114 -18.22 9.41 3.95
C ASN A 114 -19.38 8.48 4.34
N LEU A 115 -19.12 7.17 4.37
CA LEU A 115 -20.11 6.15 4.68
C LEU A 115 -19.92 5.61 6.10
N ASN A 116 -21.05 5.25 6.73
CA ASN A 116 -21.07 4.54 8.00
C ASN A 116 -21.04 3.02 7.77
N VAL A 117 -19.91 2.53 7.27
CA VAL A 117 -19.62 1.10 7.11
C VAL A 117 -18.60 0.64 8.15
N PRO A 118 -18.54 -0.67 8.45
CA PRO A 118 -17.49 -1.24 9.29
C PRO A 118 -16.10 -0.83 8.83
N SER A 119 -15.15 -0.71 9.75
CA SER A 119 -13.79 -0.21 9.44
C SER A 119 -13.05 -1.07 8.41
N TRP A 120 -13.31 -2.39 8.42
CA TRP A 120 -12.74 -3.38 7.51
C TRP A 120 -13.36 -3.35 6.10
N VAL A 121 -14.51 -2.70 5.91
CA VAL A 121 -15.11 -2.48 4.59
C VAL A 121 -14.43 -1.27 3.95
N PRO A 122 -13.97 -1.32 2.70
CA PRO A 122 -13.46 -0.11 2.03
C PRO A 122 -14.57 0.89 1.70
N ASP A 123 -14.37 2.16 2.00
CA ASP A 123 -15.23 3.24 1.48
C ASP A 123 -14.64 3.76 0.16
N TRP A 124 -15.19 3.33 -0.96
CA TRP A 124 -14.77 3.79 -2.29
C TRP A 124 -15.32 5.16 -2.68
N THR A 125 -16.21 5.77 -1.90
CA THR A 125 -16.71 7.13 -2.18
C THR A 125 -15.71 8.21 -1.81
N VAL A 126 -14.79 7.89 -0.89
CA VAL A 126 -13.69 8.75 -0.48
C VAL A 126 -12.82 9.11 -1.69
N GLU A 127 -12.82 10.41 -2.03
CA GLU A 127 -11.95 10.94 -3.07
C GLU A 127 -10.50 10.97 -2.58
N MET A 128 -9.64 10.23 -3.27
CA MET A 128 -8.20 10.36 -3.09
C MET A 128 -7.75 11.58 -3.91
N GLY A 129 -7.12 12.55 -3.25
CA GLY A 129 -6.66 13.78 -3.94
C GLY A 129 -5.79 13.47 -5.16
N LYS A 130 -5.75 14.38 -6.15
CA LYS A 130 -5.00 14.21 -7.42
C LYS A 130 -3.52 13.82 -7.24
N GLU A 131 -2.93 14.14 -6.09
CA GLU A 131 -1.56 13.75 -5.73
C GLU A 131 -1.37 12.23 -5.47
N TYR A 132 -2.45 11.44 -5.50
CA TYR A 132 -2.43 10.02 -5.17
C TYR A 132 -2.81 9.10 -6.35
N SER A 133 -3.20 9.63 -7.52
CA SER A 133 -3.90 8.84 -8.58
C SER A 133 -3.05 7.80 -9.30
N SER A 134 -1.89 8.17 -9.85
CA SER A 134 -0.97 7.21 -10.52
C SER A 134 -0.36 6.23 -9.52
N ASP A 135 -0.30 6.64 -8.26
CA ASP A 135 0.61 6.05 -7.30
C ASP A 135 -0.07 5.06 -6.36
N TRP A 136 -1.38 5.26 -6.14
CA TRP A 136 -2.23 4.27 -5.48
C TRP A 136 -2.29 2.97 -6.29
N THR A 137 -2.21 3.08 -7.62
CA THR A 137 -2.10 1.94 -8.53
C THR A 137 -0.77 1.20 -8.35
N GLU A 138 0.35 1.93 -8.28
CA GLU A 138 1.67 1.35 -8.04
C GLU A 138 1.77 0.66 -6.67
N ARG A 139 1.12 1.23 -5.64
CA ARG A 139 1.00 0.58 -4.32
C ARG A 139 0.37 -0.81 -4.43
N PHE A 140 -0.72 -1.00 -5.18
CA PHE A 140 -1.33 -2.32 -5.33
C PHE A 140 -0.47 -3.31 -6.10
N LYS A 141 0.28 -2.84 -7.12
CA LYS A 141 1.27 -3.69 -7.80
C LYS A 141 2.37 -4.16 -6.85
N MET A 142 2.71 -3.38 -5.83
CA MET A 142 3.66 -3.78 -4.80
C MET A 142 3.06 -4.72 -3.76
N ILE A 143 1.82 -4.46 -3.32
CA ILE A 143 1.15 -5.29 -2.30
C ILE A 143 1.10 -6.75 -2.72
N THR A 144 0.81 -7.03 -3.99
CA THR A 144 0.79 -8.40 -4.52
C THR A 144 2.14 -9.13 -4.51
N LYS A 145 3.22 -8.47 -4.10
CA LYS A 145 4.57 -9.06 -4.00
C LYS A 145 4.94 -9.44 -2.56
N TYR A 146 4.16 -9.03 -1.57
CA TYR A 146 4.41 -9.32 -0.16
C TYR A 146 3.59 -10.52 0.31
N ASP A 147 4.11 -11.25 1.29
CA ASP A 147 3.41 -12.37 1.91
C ASP A 147 3.60 -12.40 3.45
N ALA A 148 2.98 -11.47 4.17
CA ALA A 148 3.11 -11.39 5.62
C ALA A 148 2.56 -12.61 6.37
N CYS A 149 1.49 -13.24 5.87
CA CYS A 149 0.91 -14.42 6.50
C CYS A 149 1.63 -15.73 6.14
N GLY A 150 2.45 -15.75 5.09
CA GLY A 150 3.15 -16.95 4.65
C GLY A 150 2.18 -18.11 4.38
N SER A 151 2.44 -19.26 5.00
CA SER A 151 1.59 -20.44 4.86
C SER A 151 0.26 -20.39 5.64
N TRP A 152 0.05 -19.35 6.46
CA TRP A 152 -1.17 -19.21 7.25
C TRP A 152 -2.34 -18.68 6.43
N THR A 153 -3.01 -19.63 5.79
CA THR A 153 -4.31 -19.43 5.14
C THR A 153 -5.41 -20.04 6.01
N THR A 154 -6.65 -19.54 5.87
CA THR A 154 -7.82 -20.17 6.51
C THR A 154 -8.77 -20.72 5.48
N THR A 155 -9.58 -21.70 5.89
CA THR A 155 -10.67 -22.20 5.07
C THR A 155 -11.88 -21.26 5.09
N ASP A 156 -12.18 -20.59 6.22
CA ASP A 156 -13.34 -19.70 6.36
C ASP A 156 -13.13 -18.60 7.42
N HIS A 157 -13.63 -17.40 7.12
CA HIS A 157 -13.74 -16.27 8.06
C HIS A 157 -15.19 -16.15 8.53
N ASP A 158 -15.40 -16.26 9.84
CA ASP A 158 -16.72 -16.06 10.43
C ASP A 158 -17.11 -14.59 10.36
N HIS A 159 -18.37 -14.31 10.10
CA HIS A 159 -18.88 -12.93 10.07
C HIS A 159 -20.34 -12.86 10.52
N THR A 160 -20.70 -11.71 11.07
CA THR A 160 -22.08 -11.29 11.29
C THR A 160 -22.24 -9.89 10.69
N SER A 161 -23.45 -9.34 10.65
CA SER A 161 -23.65 -7.99 10.13
C SER A 161 -22.77 -6.99 10.89
N GLY A 162 -21.91 -6.29 10.15
CA GLY A 162 -20.98 -5.31 10.69
C GLY A 162 -19.72 -5.86 11.37
N VAL A 163 -19.56 -7.19 11.50
CA VAL A 163 -18.43 -7.80 12.22
C VAL A 163 -17.76 -8.88 11.38
N LEU A 164 -16.46 -8.74 11.17
CA LEU A 164 -15.63 -9.76 10.52
C LEU A 164 -14.69 -10.38 11.58
N CYS A 165 -14.81 -11.68 11.81
CA CYS A 165 -13.97 -12.42 12.73
C CYS A 165 -12.81 -13.07 11.96
N VAL A 166 -11.59 -12.68 12.31
CA VAL A 166 -10.37 -13.19 11.67
C VAL A 166 -9.44 -13.80 12.71
N LYS A 167 -8.62 -14.75 12.26
CA LYS A 167 -7.50 -15.23 13.07
C LYS A 167 -6.27 -14.39 12.77
N GLY A 168 -5.48 -14.09 13.79
CA GLY A 168 -4.25 -13.34 13.60
C GLY A 168 -3.28 -13.46 14.75
N LEU A 169 -2.11 -12.87 14.55
CA LEU A 169 -1.06 -12.68 15.54
C LEU A 169 -0.87 -11.19 15.75
N ILE A 170 -0.92 -10.74 17.00
CA ILE A 170 -0.45 -9.40 17.38
C ILE A 170 1.07 -9.50 17.51
N VAL A 171 1.78 -8.82 16.62
CA VAL A 171 3.25 -8.86 16.55
C VAL A 171 3.86 -7.92 17.60
N ASP A 172 3.37 -6.68 17.63
CA ASP A 172 3.85 -5.62 18.52
C ASP A 172 2.85 -4.45 18.53
N THR A 173 3.13 -3.41 19.30
CA THR A 173 2.47 -2.10 19.23
C THR A 173 3.34 -1.08 18.52
N ILE A 174 2.72 -0.05 17.95
CA ILE A 174 3.44 1.11 17.40
C ILE A 174 4.02 1.94 18.55
N GLY A 175 5.33 2.12 18.58
CA GLY A 175 6.01 2.90 19.61
C GLY A 175 6.23 4.37 19.19
N THR A 176 6.88 4.58 18.06
CA THR A 176 7.23 5.93 17.56
C THR A 176 6.88 6.05 16.09
N LEU A 177 6.33 7.20 15.71
CA LEU A 177 5.99 7.55 14.34
C LEU A 177 6.64 8.88 13.99
N SER A 178 7.03 9.04 12.73
CA SER A 178 7.36 10.36 12.22
C SER A 178 6.10 11.23 12.24
N ILE A 179 6.30 12.54 12.31
CA ILE A 179 5.31 13.59 12.15
C ILE A 179 5.27 13.98 10.67
N ARG A 180 6.45 14.16 10.06
CA ARG A 180 6.55 14.47 8.62
C ARG A 180 6.26 13.24 7.78
N ARG A 181 5.77 13.51 6.57
CA ARG A 181 5.31 12.50 5.61
C ARG A 181 5.99 12.72 4.28
N LEU A 182 6.37 11.62 3.63
CA LEU A 182 6.80 11.61 2.23
C LEU A 182 5.57 11.99 1.39
N GLY A 183 5.47 13.27 1.03
CA GLY A 183 4.46 13.82 0.15
C GLY A 183 5.01 14.06 -1.25
N SER A 184 4.19 14.58 -2.17
CA SER A 184 4.66 14.95 -3.51
C SER A 184 5.90 15.85 -3.44
N TYR A 185 6.83 15.67 -4.38
CA TYR A 185 8.18 16.28 -4.44
C TYR A 185 8.23 17.83 -4.43
N LYS A 186 7.08 18.50 -4.27
CA LYS A 186 6.91 19.95 -4.22
C LYS A 186 7.23 20.57 -2.86
N LYS A 187 7.88 19.85 -1.95
CA LYS A 187 8.27 20.36 -0.62
C LYS A 187 9.64 21.05 -0.69
N THR A 188 9.84 22.04 0.18
CA THR A 188 11.12 22.76 0.26
C THR A 188 12.26 21.81 0.62
N GLN A 189 13.50 22.14 0.24
CA GLN A 189 14.69 21.38 0.62
C GLN A 189 14.77 21.22 2.16
N ALA A 190 14.47 22.27 2.91
CA ALA A 190 14.44 22.22 4.38
C ALA A 190 13.44 21.17 4.91
N TYR A 191 12.24 21.09 4.33
CA TYR A 191 11.26 20.07 4.75
C TYR A 191 11.75 18.65 4.43
N ARG A 192 12.37 18.43 3.26
CA ARG A 192 12.96 17.13 2.89
C ARG A 192 14.06 16.71 3.85
N ASN A 193 14.98 17.62 4.17
CA ASN A 193 16.05 17.35 5.14
C ASN A 193 15.48 16.97 6.50
N GLN A 194 14.59 17.80 7.06
CA GLN A 194 14.00 17.54 8.36
C GLN A 194 13.18 16.23 8.41
N LEU A 195 12.53 15.86 7.31
CA LEU A 195 11.80 14.60 7.20
C LEU A 195 12.76 13.41 7.27
N LEU A 196 13.87 13.46 6.53
CA LEU A 196 14.84 12.37 6.53
C LEU A 196 15.59 12.30 7.86
N ASP A 197 15.94 13.44 8.45
CA ASP A 197 16.57 13.53 9.76
C ASP A 197 15.68 12.92 10.85
N GLU A 198 14.39 13.20 10.84
CA GLU A 198 13.40 12.61 11.74
C GLU A 198 13.31 11.08 11.58
N MET A 199 13.36 10.56 10.35
CA MET A 199 13.39 9.11 10.10
C MET A 199 14.69 8.47 10.61
N PHE A 200 15.82 9.16 10.44
CA PHE A 200 17.10 8.75 11.00
C PHE A 200 17.11 8.75 12.53
N GLU A 201 16.49 9.74 13.18
CA GLU A 201 16.35 9.78 14.64
C GLU A 201 15.50 8.61 15.16
N ILE A 202 14.41 8.27 14.48
CA ILE A 202 13.55 7.14 14.83
C ILE A 202 14.30 5.81 14.69
N ALA A 203 14.97 5.60 13.55
CA ALA A 203 15.64 4.34 13.23
C ALA A 203 17.01 4.18 13.90
N ASN A 204 17.69 5.30 14.17
CA ASN A 204 19.10 5.36 14.58
C ASN A 204 20.01 4.42 13.75
N PRO A 205 20.05 4.58 12.40
CA PRO A 205 20.66 3.61 11.50
C PRO A 205 22.19 3.55 11.60
N VAL A 206 22.83 4.58 12.17
CA VAL A 206 24.29 4.68 12.32
C VAL A 206 24.79 3.88 13.53
N ALA A 207 23.89 3.43 14.41
CA ALA A 207 24.26 2.53 15.48
C ALA A 207 24.85 1.23 14.92
N THR A 208 25.96 0.77 15.49
CA THR A 208 26.62 -0.50 15.14
C THR A 208 25.86 -1.71 15.67
N GLU A 209 24.76 -1.47 16.38
CA GLU A 209 23.88 -2.50 16.91
C GLU A 209 23.22 -3.29 15.79
N TYR A 210 23.02 -4.56 16.11
CA TYR A 210 22.19 -5.45 15.35
C TYR A 210 20.73 -4.99 15.37
N TYR A 211 20.04 -5.08 14.22
CA TYR A 211 18.61 -4.76 14.13
C TYR A 211 17.76 -5.94 14.59
N HIS A 212 17.60 -6.95 13.73
CA HIS A 212 16.79 -8.13 13.98
C HIS A 212 17.24 -9.26 13.06
N LYS A 213 16.82 -10.49 13.38
CA LYS A 213 17.09 -11.67 12.57
C LYS A 213 16.19 -11.67 11.35
N TYR A 214 16.78 -11.64 10.18
CA TYR A 214 16.08 -11.68 8.90
C TYR A 214 16.49 -12.97 8.19
N HIS A 215 15.54 -13.89 7.96
CA HIS A 215 15.78 -15.22 7.40
C HIS A 215 17.00 -15.99 7.95
N GLY A 216 17.25 -15.96 9.26
CA GLY A 216 18.42 -16.67 9.80
C GLY A 216 19.66 -15.80 10.00
N GLN A 217 19.78 -14.70 9.27
CA GLN A 217 20.99 -13.89 9.19
C GLN A 217 20.93 -12.63 10.08
N ARG A 218 22.12 -12.14 10.46
CA ARG A 218 22.23 -10.90 11.23
C ARG A 218 22.29 -9.68 10.31
N GLN A 219 21.26 -8.84 10.31
CA GLN A 219 21.17 -7.57 9.60
C GLN A 219 21.53 -6.36 10.48
N SER A 220 22.25 -5.39 9.92
CA SER A 220 22.57 -4.11 10.59
C SER A 220 21.37 -3.16 10.60
N LYS A 221 21.33 -2.19 11.55
CA LYS A 221 20.30 -1.13 11.55
C LYS A 221 20.33 -0.25 10.30
N LYS A 222 21.52 0.05 9.74
CA LYS A 222 21.65 0.80 8.49
C LYS A 222 20.97 0.07 7.33
N GLU A 223 21.22 -1.23 7.23
CA GLU A 223 20.64 -2.06 6.17
C GLU A 223 19.12 -2.18 6.31
N ALA A 224 18.64 -2.51 7.51
CA ALA A 224 17.22 -2.59 7.81
C ALA A 224 16.50 -1.28 7.49
N PHE A 225 17.10 -0.13 7.82
CA PHE A 225 16.54 1.18 7.51
C PHE A 225 16.37 1.39 6.00
N TRP A 226 17.40 1.17 5.20
CA TRP A 226 17.33 1.38 3.76
C TRP A 226 16.36 0.43 3.06
N LEU A 227 16.34 -0.84 3.47
CA LEU A 227 15.36 -1.79 2.96
C LEU A 227 13.94 -1.41 3.37
N THR A 228 13.75 -0.91 4.59
CA THR A 228 12.44 -0.38 5.00
C THR A 228 12.03 0.79 4.12
N MET A 229 12.94 1.73 3.83
CA MET A 229 12.67 2.89 3.00
C MET A 229 12.11 2.48 1.64
N CYS A 230 12.64 1.43 1.00
CA CYS A 230 12.19 0.95 -0.31
C CYS A 230 11.25 -0.28 -0.26
N GLY A 231 10.71 -0.62 0.91
CA GLY A 231 9.78 -1.73 1.06
C GLY A 231 10.39 -3.09 0.70
N GLY A 232 11.69 -3.28 0.94
CA GLY A 232 12.44 -4.50 0.64
C GLY A 232 12.93 -4.62 -0.81
N TYR A 233 12.57 -3.69 -1.70
CA TYR A 233 12.89 -3.80 -3.14
C TYR A 233 13.90 -2.76 -3.61
N GLN A 234 15.01 -3.24 -4.18
CA GLN A 234 16.04 -2.40 -4.80
C GLN A 234 15.90 -2.30 -6.33
N ASP A 235 15.18 -3.22 -6.98
CA ASP A 235 14.99 -3.28 -8.44
C ASP A 235 13.54 -3.63 -8.82
N MET A 236 12.82 -2.64 -9.33
CA MET A 236 11.44 -2.76 -9.83
C MET A 236 11.35 -3.15 -11.31
N THR A 237 12.47 -3.10 -12.04
CA THR A 237 12.51 -3.30 -13.50
C THR A 237 12.56 -4.78 -13.89
N ARG A 238 12.97 -5.66 -12.97
CA ARG A 238 13.03 -7.10 -13.21
C ARG A 238 11.73 -7.78 -12.79
N HIS A 239 11.07 -8.45 -13.74
CA HIS A 239 10.18 -9.56 -13.41
C HIS A 239 11.04 -10.62 -12.71
N ARG A 240 10.96 -10.72 -11.38
CA ARG A 240 11.58 -11.81 -10.62
C ARG A 240 10.48 -12.80 -10.22
N PRO A 241 10.18 -13.80 -11.07
CA PRO A 241 9.15 -14.78 -10.76
C PRO A 241 9.45 -15.69 -9.56
N GLU A 242 10.67 -15.66 -8.99
CA GLU A 242 11.12 -16.61 -7.96
C GLU A 242 11.96 -16.00 -6.81
N ALA A 243 12.04 -14.68 -6.66
CA ALA A 243 12.94 -14.08 -5.66
C ALA A 243 12.30 -14.00 -4.26
N ILE A 244 12.35 -15.11 -3.51
CA ILE A 244 12.71 -15.07 -2.08
C ILE A 244 14.25 -15.12 -2.02
N SER A 245 14.93 -14.16 -2.64
CA SER A 245 16.38 -14.04 -2.58
C SER A 245 16.70 -12.80 -1.77
N GLU A 246 16.97 -13.06 -0.48
CA GLU A 246 17.60 -12.22 0.54
C GLU A 246 17.69 -10.72 0.17
N PRO A 247 16.91 -9.84 0.82
CA PRO A 247 17.12 -8.40 0.69
C PRO A 247 18.43 -8.06 1.40
N HIS A 248 19.55 -8.32 0.75
CA HIS A 248 20.85 -7.83 1.13
C HIS A 248 21.15 -6.58 0.29
N ILE A 249 21.69 -5.55 0.94
CA ILE A 249 22.26 -4.41 0.22
C ILE A 249 23.68 -4.79 -0.22
N ASP A 250 23.81 -5.28 -1.45
CA ASP A 250 25.10 -5.57 -2.08
C ASP A 250 25.99 -4.32 -2.19
N ASN A 251 25.36 -3.14 -2.33
CA ASN A 251 26.02 -1.84 -2.39
C ASN A 251 25.04 -0.73 -1.97
N TYR A 252 25.49 0.20 -1.13
CA TYR A 252 24.69 1.33 -0.64
C TYR A 252 24.59 2.50 -1.64
N GLU A 253 25.41 2.53 -2.70
CA GLU A 253 25.47 3.62 -3.69
C GLU A 253 24.08 4.08 -4.18
N PRO A 254 23.10 3.21 -4.55
CA PRO A 254 21.80 3.68 -4.99
C PRO A 254 21.02 4.46 -3.92
N PHE A 255 21.16 4.07 -2.65
CA PHE A 255 20.53 4.75 -1.52
C PHE A 255 21.25 6.06 -1.19
N GLU A 256 22.59 6.07 -1.28
CA GLU A 256 23.40 7.25 -1.05
C GLU A 256 23.17 8.32 -2.14
N GLU A 257 23.03 7.90 -3.41
CA GLU A 257 22.61 8.78 -4.50
C GLU A 257 21.19 9.33 -4.28
N TRP A 258 20.25 8.46 -3.88
CA TRP A 258 18.88 8.89 -3.56
C TRP A 258 18.87 9.90 -2.41
N GLU A 259 19.61 9.65 -1.33
CA GLU A 259 19.72 10.56 -0.20
C GLU A 259 20.33 11.90 -0.62
N ALA A 260 21.42 11.89 -1.40
CA ALA A 260 22.07 13.10 -1.89
C ALA A 260 21.11 13.93 -2.75
N TRP A 261 20.35 13.29 -3.63
CA TRP A 261 19.30 13.94 -4.42
C TRP A 261 18.15 14.47 -3.55
N PHE A 262 17.69 13.67 -2.59
CA PHE A 262 16.56 14.02 -1.72
C PHE A 262 16.90 15.21 -0.80
N ARG A 263 18.16 15.30 -0.36
CA ARG A 263 18.68 16.43 0.41
C ARG A 263 19.16 17.60 -0.46
N GLY A 264 19.37 17.37 -1.75
CA GLY A 264 19.94 18.34 -2.69
C GLY A 264 19.01 19.51 -3.02
N PRO A 265 19.54 20.63 -3.55
CA PRO A 265 18.75 21.83 -3.84
C PRO A 265 17.85 21.68 -5.08
N ARG A 266 18.15 20.71 -5.97
CA ARG A 266 17.37 20.41 -7.17
C ARG A 266 16.32 19.34 -6.87
N THR A 267 15.14 19.49 -7.45
CA THR A 267 14.07 18.47 -7.45
C THR A 267 13.91 17.79 -8.82
N SER A 268 14.77 18.13 -9.79
CA SER A 268 14.76 17.51 -11.12
C SER A 268 15.29 16.08 -11.06
N TYR A 269 14.66 15.19 -11.82
CA TYR A 269 14.83 13.73 -11.75
C TYR A 269 15.98 13.26 -12.65
N GLU A 270 17.22 13.40 -12.20
CA GLU A 270 18.43 12.94 -12.91
C GLU A 270 19.26 12.04 -11.98
N PHE A 271 18.92 10.76 -11.94
CA PHE A 271 19.76 9.74 -11.30
C PHE A 271 20.86 9.27 -12.27
N HIS A 272 22.04 8.95 -11.72
CA HIS A 272 23.18 8.49 -12.52
C HIS A 272 22.98 7.08 -13.09
N ASN A 273 22.11 6.28 -12.48
CA ASN A 273 21.82 4.91 -12.91
C ASN A 273 20.35 4.49 -12.65
N ASP A 274 19.92 3.42 -13.34
CA ASP A 274 18.55 2.89 -13.25
C ASP A 274 18.22 2.27 -11.88
N ARG A 275 19.22 1.86 -11.08
CA ARG A 275 19.00 1.31 -9.73
C ARG A 275 18.59 2.40 -8.75
N SER A 276 19.24 3.57 -8.77
CA SER A 276 18.87 4.71 -7.93
C SER A 276 17.46 5.22 -8.27
N ARG A 277 17.12 5.23 -9.57
CA ARG A 277 15.74 5.49 -10.04
C ARG A 277 14.75 4.49 -9.46
N SER A 278 15.06 3.20 -9.53
CA SER A 278 14.22 2.14 -8.98
C SER A 278 14.04 2.26 -7.46
N VAL A 279 15.11 2.60 -6.71
CA VAL A 279 15.01 2.88 -5.27
C VAL A 279 14.06 4.04 -5.00
N ALA A 280 14.17 5.14 -5.75
CA ALA A 280 13.27 6.28 -5.63
C ALA A 280 11.80 5.90 -5.90
N ASP A 281 11.54 5.12 -6.95
CA ASP A 281 10.20 4.63 -7.31
C ASP A 281 9.63 3.69 -6.22
N SER A 282 10.47 2.84 -5.63
CA SER A 282 10.09 1.96 -4.53
C SER A 282 9.76 2.73 -3.26
N ILE A 283 10.62 3.67 -2.85
CA ILE A 283 10.38 4.54 -1.69
C ILE A 283 9.06 5.30 -1.85
N THR A 284 8.82 5.82 -3.06
CA THR A 284 7.60 6.52 -3.41
C THR A 284 6.36 5.63 -3.26
N SER A 285 6.44 4.38 -3.67
CA SER A 285 5.30 3.46 -3.67
C SER A 285 4.95 2.96 -2.26
N VAL A 286 5.96 2.58 -1.47
CA VAL A 286 5.74 2.02 -0.12
C VAL A 286 5.32 3.08 0.92
N SER A 287 5.81 4.32 0.78
CA SER A 287 5.60 5.39 1.78
C SER A 287 4.27 6.13 1.65
N LYS A 288 3.57 6.01 0.52
CA LYS A 288 2.35 6.79 0.24
C LYS A 288 1.21 6.45 1.18
N GLY A 289 0.58 7.50 1.73
CA GLY A 289 -0.49 7.34 2.72
C GLY A 289 -0.01 6.73 4.03
N ARG A 290 1.30 6.68 4.27
CA ARG A 290 1.92 6.08 5.44
C ARG A 290 2.91 7.02 6.13
N ALA A 291 3.25 6.65 7.35
CA ALA A 291 4.18 7.27 8.28
C ALA A 291 5.34 6.32 8.50
N PHE A 292 6.59 6.81 8.47
CA PHE A 292 7.69 5.97 8.95
C PHE A 292 7.58 5.82 10.46
N GLY A 293 7.94 4.68 11.00
CA GLY A 293 7.91 4.46 12.44
C GLY A 293 8.68 3.23 12.87
N ARG A 294 8.64 2.99 14.19
CA ARG A 294 9.16 1.78 14.81
C ARG A 294 8.16 1.21 15.81
N THR A 295 8.13 -0.11 15.93
CA THR A 295 7.35 -0.79 16.96
C THR A 295 7.98 -0.61 18.35
N ALA A 296 7.20 -0.78 19.41
CA ALA A 296 7.57 -0.40 20.76
C ALA A 296 8.56 -1.36 21.40
N GLU A 297 8.27 -2.66 21.38
CA GLU A 297 9.04 -3.67 22.12
C GLU A 297 10.12 -4.32 21.24
N LEU A 298 9.77 -4.69 20.02
CA LEU A 298 10.67 -5.32 19.06
C LEU A 298 11.53 -4.31 18.29
N GLY A 299 11.16 -3.03 18.31
CA GLY A 299 11.89 -1.96 17.62
C GLY A 299 11.88 -2.08 16.10
N LEU A 300 10.89 -2.77 15.52
CA LEU A 300 10.84 -3.06 14.08
C LEU A 300 10.46 -1.80 13.29
N PHE A 301 11.21 -1.51 12.23
CA PHE A 301 10.97 -0.37 11.34
C PHE A 301 9.84 -0.67 10.36
N GLY A 302 9.05 0.36 10.04
CA GLY A 302 7.96 0.19 9.10
C GLY A 302 7.36 1.48 8.58
N TRP A 303 6.52 1.30 7.56
CA TRP A 303 5.57 2.30 7.06
C TRP A 303 4.19 1.94 7.59
N MET A 304 3.70 2.73 8.55
CA MET A 304 2.41 2.55 9.19
C MET A 304 1.34 3.43 8.50
N PRO A 305 0.05 3.06 8.47
CA PRO A 305 -1.01 3.94 8.00
C PRO A 305 -0.89 5.35 8.56
N LYS A 306 -1.19 6.38 7.75
CA LYS A 306 -0.98 7.76 8.16
C LYS A 306 -1.78 8.17 9.40
N ASN A 307 -2.95 7.56 9.60
CA ASN A 307 -3.85 7.73 10.75
C ASN A 307 -3.47 6.86 11.97
N SER A 308 -2.37 6.10 11.89
CA SER A 308 -1.84 5.36 13.04
C SER A 308 -1.37 6.29 14.16
N VAL A 309 -1.46 5.80 15.38
CA VAL A 309 -0.97 6.46 16.60
C VAL A 309 -0.17 5.46 17.44
N THR A 310 0.63 5.98 18.38
CA THR A 310 1.32 5.14 19.37
C THR A 310 0.31 4.28 20.14
N GLY A 311 0.61 3.00 20.31
CA GLY A 311 -0.25 2.01 20.95
C GLY A 311 -1.17 1.25 20.00
N ASP A 312 -1.30 1.66 18.73
CA ASP A 312 -1.97 0.82 17.72
C ASP A 312 -1.21 -0.50 17.54
N LEU A 313 -1.95 -1.56 17.20
CA LEU A 313 -1.43 -2.93 17.11
C LEU A 313 -0.96 -3.22 15.69
N VAL A 314 0.26 -3.74 15.56
CA VAL A 314 0.75 -4.31 14.30
C VAL A 314 0.38 -5.79 14.30
N THR A 315 -0.43 -6.22 13.34
CA THR A 315 -0.96 -7.59 13.29
C THR A 315 -0.69 -8.29 11.98
N ILE A 316 -0.49 -9.60 12.02
CA ILE A 316 -0.54 -10.48 10.87
C ILE A 316 -1.88 -11.20 10.92
N LEU A 317 -2.70 -11.02 9.89
CA LEU A 317 -3.98 -11.72 9.77
C LEU A 317 -3.83 -12.90 8.83
N THR A 318 -4.46 -14.01 9.16
CA THR A 318 -4.49 -15.18 8.27
C THR A 318 -5.15 -14.81 6.93
N GLY A 319 -4.53 -15.16 5.81
CA GLY A 319 -4.97 -14.73 4.47
C GLY A 319 -4.67 -13.26 4.15
N GLY A 320 -3.93 -12.54 5.01
CA GLY A 320 -3.48 -11.17 4.76
C GLY A 320 -2.05 -11.12 4.22
N THR A 321 -1.88 -10.63 3.00
CA THR A 321 -0.55 -10.44 2.36
C THR A 321 0.27 -9.33 3.01
N MET A 322 -0.37 -8.44 3.76
CA MET A 322 0.25 -7.31 4.45
C MET A 322 -0.08 -7.33 5.94
N PRO A 323 0.82 -6.84 6.81
CA PRO A 323 0.46 -6.50 8.18
C PRO A 323 -0.68 -5.48 8.20
N ILE A 324 -1.67 -5.71 9.06
CA ILE A 324 -2.79 -4.79 9.25
C ILE A 324 -2.62 -4.10 10.61
N VAL A 325 -2.68 -2.78 10.61
CA VAL A 325 -2.71 -2.01 11.85
C VAL A 325 -4.13 -1.95 12.36
N LEU A 326 -4.31 -2.42 13.59
CA LEU A 326 -5.59 -2.45 14.29
C LEU A 326 -5.57 -1.50 15.48
N ARG A 327 -6.72 -0.90 15.78
CA ARG A 327 -6.91 -0.10 16.99
C ARG A 327 -7.99 -0.73 17.85
N LEU A 328 -7.67 -0.99 19.11
CA LEU A 328 -8.62 -1.54 20.09
C LEU A 328 -9.53 -0.45 20.63
N HIS A 329 -10.85 -0.64 20.49
CA HIS A 329 -11.89 0.22 21.01
C HIS A 329 -13.01 -0.61 21.63
N ASN A 330 -13.27 -0.42 22.93
CA ASN A 330 -14.39 -1.05 23.65
C ASN A 330 -14.49 -2.58 23.44
N GLY A 331 -13.35 -3.27 23.39
CA GLY A 331 -13.29 -4.73 23.19
C GLY A 331 -13.36 -5.20 21.73
N HIS A 332 -13.40 -4.30 20.76
CA HIS A 332 -13.38 -4.61 19.32
C HIS A 332 -12.23 -3.92 18.61
N TYR A 333 -11.85 -4.44 17.45
CA TYR A 333 -10.75 -3.89 16.67
C TYR A 333 -11.29 -3.11 15.47
N SER A 334 -10.78 -1.90 15.26
CA SER A 334 -10.99 -1.17 14.01
C SER A 334 -9.74 -1.24 13.14
N VAL A 335 -9.93 -1.45 11.85
CA VAL A 335 -8.88 -1.43 10.83
C VAL A 335 -8.43 0.00 10.60
N VAL A 336 -7.17 0.28 10.91
CA VAL A 336 -6.53 1.57 10.65
C VAL A 336 -6.00 1.61 9.21
N GLY A 337 -5.43 0.49 8.74
CA GLY A 337 -4.95 0.28 7.37
C GLY A 337 -3.81 -0.74 7.30
N ASP A 338 -3.32 -1.01 6.10
CA ASP A 338 -2.18 -1.89 5.86
C ASP A 338 -0.82 -1.17 6.04
N ALA A 339 0.12 -1.88 6.65
CA ALA A 339 1.49 -1.43 6.91
C ALA A 339 2.52 -2.22 6.11
N TYR A 340 3.71 -1.66 5.96
CA TYR A 340 4.92 -2.43 5.67
C TYR A 340 5.75 -2.48 6.94
N VAL A 341 6.18 -3.65 7.40
CA VAL A 341 7.07 -3.77 8.58
C VAL A 341 8.21 -4.71 8.26
N HIS A 342 9.44 -4.21 8.35
CA HIS A 342 10.64 -4.97 8.00
C HIS A 342 10.92 -6.04 9.07
N GLY A 343 11.08 -7.29 8.65
CA GLY A 343 11.17 -8.47 9.53
C GLY A 343 9.83 -9.13 9.85
N VAL A 344 8.72 -8.63 9.27
CA VAL A 344 7.38 -9.23 9.40
C VAL A 344 6.90 -9.84 8.08
N MET A 345 7.37 -9.30 6.96
CA MET A 345 7.04 -9.81 5.63
C MET A 345 7.53 -11.25 5.44
N ASP A 346 7.01 -11.92 4.41
CA ASP A 346 7.40 -13.28 4.00
C ASP A 346 7.29 -14.33 5.12
N GLY A 347 6.32 -14.14 6.02
CA GLY A 347 6.04 -15.01 7.17
C GLY A 347 7.10 -15.01 8.27
N GLU A 348 8.07 -14.11 8.25
CA GLU A 348 9.25 -14.15 9.13
C GLU A 348 8.95 -13.96 10.61
N ALA A 349 7.93 -13.15 10.93
CA ALA A 349 7.53 -12.85 12.30
C ALA A 349 6.63 -13.94 12.91
N ILE A 350 6.37 -15.04 12.20
CA ILE A 350 5.52 -16.13 12.66
C ILE A 350 6.37 -17.23 13.32
N PRO A 351 6.33 -17.38 14.66
CA PRO A 351 7.03 -18.50 15.30
C PRO A 351 6.33 -19.85 14.97
N PRO A 352 7.08 -20.97 14.88
CA PRO A 352 6.52 -22.28 14.57
C PRO A 352 5.40 -22.76 15.52
N SER A 353 5.38 -22.23 16.76
CA SER A 353 4.42 -22.56 17.81
C SER A 353 3.43 -21.44 18.11
N ALA A 354 3.31 -20.44 17.24
CA ALA A 354 2.44 -19.30 17.49
C ALA A 354 0.97 -19.74 17.60
N SER A 355 0.29 -19.28 18.65
CA SER A 355 -1.16 -19.40 18.78
C SER A 355 -1.82 -18.21 18.11
N LEU A 356 -2.72 -18.48 17.18
CA LEU A 356 -3.56 -17.45 16.57
C LEU A 356 -4.69 -17.05 17.53
N GLU A 357 -4.91 -15.75 17.65
CA GLU A 357 -6.03 -15.16 18.38
C GLU A 357 -7.20 -14.86 17.43
N TYR A 358 -8.42 -14.91 17.95
CA TYR A 358 -9.60 -14.43 17.24
C TYR A 358 -9.75 -12.92 17.45
N LEU A 359 -9.81 -12.18 16.35
CA LEU A 359 -9.91 -10.73 16.31
C LEU A 359 -11.23 -10.35 15.64
N GLU A 360 -12.11 -9.69 16.40
CA GLU A 360 -13.38 -9.18 15.87
C GLU A 360 -13.19 -7.77 15.32
N LEU A 361 -13.21 -7.66 13.99
CA LEU A 361 -13.09 -6.40 13.27
C LEU A 361 -14.45 -5.74 13.13
N ARG A 362 -14.56 -4.46 13.52
CA ARG A 362 -15.77 -3.63 13.43
C ARG A 362 -15.51 -2.31 12.75
#